data_AF-A0A250KS57-F1
#
_entry.id   AF-A0A250KS57-F1
#
_cell.length_a   1.000
_cell.length_b   1.000
_cell.length_c   1.000
_cell.angle_alpha   90.00
_cell.angle_beta   90.00
_cell.angle_gamma   90.00
#
_symmetry.space_group_name_H-M   'P 1'
#
loop_
_entity.id
_entity.type
_entity.pdbx_description
1 polymer ?
#
loop_
_entity_poly.entity_id
_entity_poly.type
_entity_poly.pdbx_seq_one_letter_code
_entity_poly.pdbx_strand_id
1 'polypeptide(L)'
;MNQLPRQNIQNAQPVFAESARKPVRRKVKTPPPFSLRLSDEERAKLDAAAADMPLGSYIKARLFDGDLSPRRTRGRAPVKDHAALAQVLGMLGNMRLASNLNQLAKAANIGTLPLTPEVEEDLQRACAAVIAMRAELMRALGRDGNLREPAATDSGET
;
A
#
# COMPACT_ATOMS: atom_id res chain seq x y z
N MET A 1 39.23 40.12 27.76
CA MET A 1 39.04 38.81 27.11
C MET A 1 38.15 37.94 28.00
N ASN A 2 36.82 38.01 27.83
CA ASN A 2 35.88 37.19 28.60
C ASN A 2 35.69 35.83 27.92
N GLN A 3 36.00 34.75 28.65
CA GLN A 3 35.68 33.38 28.25
C GLN A 3 34.19 33.12 28.47
N LEU A 4 33.50 32.63 27.43
CA LEU A 4 32.11 32.18 27.51
C LEU A 4 32.05 30.78 28.16
N PRO A 5 31.07 30.51 29.05
CA PRO A 5 30.96 29.21 29.72
C PRO A 5 30.42 28.14 28.76
N ARG A 6 31.03 26.96 28.79
CA ARG A 6 30.54 25.75 28.10
C ARG A 6 29.25 25.29 28.77
N GLN A 7 28.13 25.35 28.04
CA GLN A 7 26.85 24.84 28.52
C GLN A 7 26.85 23.31 28.56
N ASN A 8 26.41 22.80 29.70
CA ASN A 8 26.32 21.40 30.08
C ASN A 8 25.19 20.69 29.29
N ILE A 9 25.54 19.77 28.39
CA ILE A 9 24.58 18.93 27.65
C ILE A 9 24.32 17.68 28.48
N GLN A 10 23.43 17.75 29.47
CA GLN A 10 23.08 16.57 30.29
C GLN A 10 21.61 16.12 30.23
N ASN A 11 20.69 16.81 29.52
CA ASN A 11 19.25 16.48 29.60
C ASN A 11 18.57 16.16 28.26
N ALA A 12 19.20 15.38 27.37
CA ALA A 12 18.57 14.95 26.10
C ALA A 12 17.76 13.63 26.21
N GLN A 13 17.66 13.02 27.40
CA GLN A 13 17.13 11.65 27.56
C GLN A 13 15.62 11.47 27.82
N PRO A 14 14.75 12.46 28.14
CA PRO A 14 13.35 12.12 28.42
C PRO A 14 12.45 12.08 27.17
N VAL A 15 12.84 12.71 26.05
CA VAL A 15 11.91 12.96 24.92
C VAL A 15 11.64 11.69 24.08
N PHE A 16 12.66 10.84 23.89
CA PHE A 16 12.53 9.59 23.13
C PHE A 16 11.86 8.46 23.93
N ALA A 17 11.88 8.54 25.26
CA ALA A 17 11.26 7.54 26.14
C ALA A 17 9.72 7.62 26.13
N GLU A 18 9.16 8.80 25.85
CA GLU A 18 7.72 9.01 25.79
C GLU A 18 7.11 8.43 24.50
N SER A 19 7.79 8.59 23.37
CA SER A 19 7.37 8.08 22.06
C SER A 19 7.47 6.55 21.94
N ALA A 20 8.30 5.92 22.78
CA ALA A 20 8.47 4.47 22.84
C ALA A 20 7.41 3.75 23.70
N ARG A 21 6.51 4.49 24.39
CA ARG A 21 5.45 3.89 25.20
C ARG A 21 4.39 3.26 24.30
N LYS A 22 4.40 1.92 24.22
CA LYS A 22 3.39 1.14 23.51
C LYS A 22 2.00 1.48 24.08
N PRO A 23 1.04 1.98 23.27
CA PRO A 23 -0.28 2.31 23.80
C PRO A 23 -0.91 1.05 24.36
N VAL A 24 -1.29 1.09 25.64
CA VAL A 24 -2.01 -0.01 26.30
C VAL A 24 -3.41 -0.04 25.71
N ARG A 25 -3.59 -0.80 24.63
CA ARG A 25 -4.90 -1.05 24.02
C ARG A 25 -5.72 -1.86 25.01
N ARG A 26 -6.66 -1.20 25.69
CA ARG A 26 -7.69 -1.89 26.47
C ARG A 26 -8.46 -2.80 25.51
N LYS A 27 -8.37 -4.12 25.73
CA LYS A 27 -9.16 -5.10 24.98
C LYS A 27 -10.63 -4.87 25.35
N VAL A 28 -11.41 -4.32 24.43
CA VAL A 28 -12.86 -4.28 24.56
C VAL A 28 -13.33 -5.73 24.60
N LYS A 29 -13.96 -6.14 25.71
CA LYS A 29 -14.56 -7.47 25.82
C LYS A 29 -15.70 -7.55 24.80
N THR A 30 -15.50 -8.32 23.74
CA THR A 30 -16.55 -8.59 22.75
C THR A 30 -17.50 -9.64 23.33
N PRO A 31 -18.83 -9.53 23.15
CA PRO A 31 -19.73 -10.60 23.55
C PRO A 31 -19.33 -11.93 22.87
N PRO A 32 -19.58 -13.07 23.54
CA PRO A 32 -19.30 -14.37 22.96
C PRO A 32 -20.07 -14.57 21.65
N PRO A 33 -19.54 -15.36 20.70
CA PRO A 33 -20.21 -15.61 19.44
C PRO A 33 -21.56 -16.32 19.65
N PHE A 34 -22.55 -15.98 18.82
CA PHE A 34 -23.82 -16.70 18.77
C PHE A 34 -23.64 -18.03 18.04
N SER A 35 -23.95 -19.14 18.70
CA SER A 35 -23.94 -20.48 18.11
C SER A 35 -25.33 -20.83 17.57
N LEU A 36 -25.41 -21.09 16.26
CA LEU A 36 -26.62 -21.56 15.59
C LEU A 36 -26.42 -23.02 15.17
N ARG A 37 -27.32 -23.92 15.60
CA ARG A 37 -27.37 -25.30 15.10
C ARG A 37 -28.15 -25.31 13.80
N LEU A 38 -27.59 -25.95 12.79
CA LEU A 38 -28.19 -26.13 11.48
C LEU A 38 -28.16 -27.63 11.18
N SER A 39 -29.24 -28.16 10.65
CA SER A 39 -29.21 -29.45 9.95
C SER A 39 -28.43 -29.32 8.64
N ASP A 40 -28.02 -30.45 8.07
CA ASP A 40 -27.26 -30.46 6.82
C ASP A 40 -28.04 -29.83 5.65
N GLU A 41 -29.37 -30.02 5.62
CA GLU A 41 -30.25 -29.41 4.63
C GLU A 41 -30.33 -27.89 4.76
N GLU A 42 -30.48 -27.38 5.98
CA GLU A 42 -30.53 -25.94 6.25
C GLU A 42 -29.19 -25.28 5.91
N ARG A 43 -28.09 -25.97 6.22
CA ARG A 43 -26.74 -25.49 5.89
C ARG A 43 -26.55 -25.39 4.38
N ALA A 44 -26.93 -26.42 3.62
CA ALA A 44 -26.84 -26.42 2.17
C ALA A 44 -27.67 -25.30 1.52
N LYS A 45 -28.89 -25.03 2.04
CA LYS A 45 -29.73 -23.91 1.57
C LYS A 45 -29.06 -22.56 1.79
N LEU A 46 -28.43 -22.36 2.94
CA LEU A 46 -27.74 -21.11 3.24
C LEU A 46 -26.45 -20.95 2.42
N ASP A 47 -25.68 -22.01 2.22
CA ASP A 47 -24.46 -21.96 1.40
C ASP A 47 -24.81 -21.68 -0.08
N ALA A 48 -25.89 -22.28 -0.61
CA ALA A 48 -26.39 -21.97 -1.96
C ALA A 48 -26.84 -20.51 -2.11
N ALA A 49 -27.51 -19.97 -1.09
CA ALA A 49 -27.99 -18.58 -1.12
C ALA A 49 -26.88 -17.55 -0.86
N ALA A 50 -25.80 -17.93 -0.17
CA ALA A 50 -24.66 -17.07 0.11
C ALA A 50 -23.76 -16.84 -1.12
N ALA A 51 -23.74 -17.75 -2.09
CA ALA A 51 -22.91 -17.70 -3.30
C ALA A 51 -21.44 -17.38 -2.97
N ASP A 52 -20.94 -16.20 -3.37
CA ASP A 52 -19.56 -15.76 -3.13
C ASP A 52 -19.32 -15.08 -1.76
N MET A 53 -20.39 -14.90 -0.96
CA MET A 53 -20.31 -14.26 0.35
C MET A 53 -19.99 -15.27 1.46
N PRO A 54 -19.13 -14.94 2.43
CA PRO A 54 -18.96 -15.77 3.62
C PRO A 54 -20.29 -15.94 4.36
N LEU A 55 -20.63 -17.18 4.72
CA LEU A 55 -21.92 -17.53 5.33
C LEU A 55 -22.33 -16.63 6.51
N GLY A 56 -21.38 -16.32 7.42
CA GLY A 56 -21.66 -15.46 8.57
C GLY A 56 -21.98 -14.01 8.19
N SER A 57 -21.47 -13.52 7.06
CA SER A 57 -21.82 -12.19 6.53
C SER A 57 -23.20 -12.25 5.88
N TYR A 58 -23.49 -13.31 5.14
CA TYR A 58 -24.80 -13.52 4.51
C TYR A 58 -25.93 -13.63 5.54
N ILE A 59 -25.75 -14.45 6.59
CA ILE A 59 -26.72 -14.60 7.69
C ILE A 59 -27.01 -13.25 8.36
N LYS A 60 -25.96 -12.47 8.65
CA LYS A 60 -26.15 -11.15 9.25
C LYS A 60 -26.87 -10.19 8.28
N ALA A 61 -26.53 -10.20 6.99
CA ALA A 61 -27.12 -9.29 6.01
C ALA A 61 -28.62 -9.57 5.89
N ARG A 62 -29.00 -10.85 5.95
CA ARG A 62 -30.40 -11.26 5.95
C ARG A 62 -31.13 -10.93 7.25
N LEU A 63 -30.46 -10.98 8.40
CA LEU A 63 -31.07 -10.72 9.72
C LEU A 63 -31.28 -9.23 10.03
N PHE A 64 -30.42 -8.37 9.48
CA PHE A 64 -30.44 -6.92 9.72
C PHE A 64 -30.89 -6.12 8.48
N ASP A 65 -31.67 -6.73 7.57
CA ASP A 65 -32.21 -6.10 6.36
C ASP A 65 -31.18 -5.33 5.51
N GLY A 66 -29.94 -5.82 5.47
CA GLY A 66 -28.85 -5.18 4.74
C GLY A 66 -28.20 -3.98 5.45
N ASP A 67 -28.67 -3.57 6.63
CA ASP A 67 -28.00 -2.57 7.47
C ASP A 67 -26.79 -3.18 8.21
N LEU A 68 -25.83 -3.60 7.41
CA LEU A 68 -24.51 -3.98 7.88
C LEU A 68 -23.51 -3.03 7.26
N SER A 69 -22.95 -2.13 8.06
CA SER A 69 -21.71 -1.46 7.68
C SER A 69 -20.69 -2.54 7.30
N PRO A 70 -20.25 -2.63 6.02
CA PRO A 70 -19.36 -3.70 5.61
C PRO A 70 -18.09 -3.61 6.44
N ARG A 71 -17.80 -4.66 7.22
CA ARG A 71 -16.49 -4.77 7.87
C ARG A 71 -15.46 -4.71 6.75
N ARG A 72 -14.58 -3.71 6.77
CA ARG A 72 -13.53 -3.48 5.78
C ARG A 72 -12.71 -4.77 5.57
N THR A 73 -13.13 -5.59 4.62
CA THR A 73 -12.38 -6.75 4.15
C THR A 73 -11.36 -6.19 3.18
N ARG A 74 -10.11 -6.62 3.33
CA ARG A 74 -9.08 -6.35 2.34
C ARG A 74 -9.56 -7.02 1.05
N GLY A 75 -10.02 -6.23 0.08
CA GLY A 75 -10.71 -6.72 -1.11
C GLY A 75 -9.94 -7.88 -1.74
N ARG A 76 -10.62 -9.01 -1.96
CA ARG A 76 -10.12 -10.08 -2.81
C ARG A 76 -10.36 -9.68 -4.27
N ALA A 77 -9.56 -8.74 -4.77
CA ALA A 77 -9.36 -8.60 -6.20
C ALA A 77 -8.58 -9.83 -6.72
N PRO A 78 -8.66 -10.18 -8.02
CA PRO A 78 -8.22 -11.47 -8.54
C PRO A 78 -6.76 -11.74 -8.16
N VAL A 79 -6.53 -12.82 -7.41
CA VAL A 79 -5.22 -13.19 -6.85
C VAL A 79 -4.18 -13.46 -7.95
N LYS A 80 -4.62 -13.76 -9.18
CA LYS A 80 -3.74 -14.03 -10.33
C LYS A 80 -3.07 -12.78 -10.88
N ASP A 81 -3.80 -11.68 -11.07
CA ASP A 81 -3.23 -10.47 -11.69
C ASP A 81 -2.25 -9.77 -10.75
N HIS A 82 -2.52 -9.77 -9.44
CA HIS A 82 -1.59 -9.21 -8.46
C HIS A 82 -0.27 -9.98 -8.35
N ALA A 83 -0.29 -11.31 -8.54
CA ALA A 83 0.92 -12.12 -8.52
C ALA A 83 1.81 -11.85 -9.74
N ALA A 84 1.22 -11.83 -10.94
CA ALA A 84 1.93 -11.50 -12.18
C ALA A 84 2.50 -10.07 -12.15
N LEU A 85 1.69 -9.08 -11.73
CA LEU A 85 2.13 -7.69 -11.60
C LEU A 85 3.24 -7.53 -10.54
N ALA A 86 3.14 -8.22 -9.39
CA ALA A 86 4.17 -8.18 -8.37
C ALA A 86 5.48 -8.86 -8.83
N GLN A 87 5.38 -9.92 -9.64
CA GLN A 87 6.55 -10.59 -10.21
C GLN A 87 7.26 -9.68 -11.21
N VAL A 88 6.53 -9.02 -12.11
CA VAL A 88 7.08 -8.02 -13.04
C VAL A 88 7.75 -6.87 -12.28
N LEU A 89 7.12 -6.37 -11.22
CA LEU A 89 7.70 -5.31 -10.38
C LEU A 89 8.97 -5.78 -9.65
N GLY A 90 9.00 -7.03 -9.18
CA GLY A 90 10.17 -7.66 -8.57
C GLY A 90 11.32 -7.84 -9.56
N MET A 91 11.03 -8.26 -10.79
CA MET A 91 12.00 -8.34 -11.88
C MET A 91 12.59 -6.97 -12.20
N LEU A 92 11.75 -5.93 -12.28
CA LEU A 92 12.18 -4.55 -12.52
C LEU A 92 13.08 -4.02 -11.39
N GLY A 93 12.78 -4.35 -10.13
CA GLY A 93 13.67 -4.07 -9.00
C GLY A 93 15.03 -4.79 -9.09
N ASN A 94 15.04 -6.01 -9.65
CA ASN A 94 16.25 -6.81 -9.82
C ASN A 94 17.13 -6.34 -11.00
N MET A 95 16.66 -5.45 -11.87
CA MET A 95 17.44 -4.89 -12.98
C MET A 95 18.59 -3.97 -12.54
N ARG A 96 18.75 -3.73 -11.23
CA ARG A 96 19.85 -2.94 -10.64
C ARG A 96 20.03 -1.56 -11.27
N LEU A 97 18.94 -0.94 -11.71
CA LEU A 97 18.93 0.32 -12.46
C LEU A 97 19.74 1.43 -11.79
N ALA A 98 19.64 1.56 -10.46
CA ALA A 98 20.41 2.55 -9.69
C ALA A 98 21.93 2.32 -9.77
N SER A 99 22.38 1.07 -9.76
CA SER A 99 23.80 0.73 -9.88
C SER A 99 24.31 1.02 -11.29
N ASN A 100 23.52 0.70 -12.32
CA ASN A 100 23.87 0.96 -13.71
C ASN A 100 23.90 2.48 -14.02
N LEU A 101 22.93 3.24 -13.49
CA LEU A 101 22.93 4.71 -13.56
C LEU A 101 24.16 5.31 -12.90
N ASN A 102 24.59 4.76 -11.76
CA ASN A 102 25.80 5.23 -11.07
C ASN A 102 27.08 4.93 -11.88
N GLN A 103 27.12 3.81 -12.60
CA GLN A 103 28.23 3.49 -13.52
C GLN A 103 28.26 4.46 -14.71
N LEU A 104 27.11 4.76 -15.30
CA LEU A 104 27.00 5.75 -16.38
C LEU A 104 27.39 7.16 -15.92
N ALA A 105 26.92 7.60 -14.75
CA ALA A 105 27.30 8.88 -14.17
C ALA A 105 28.81 8.97 -13.91
N LYS A 106 29.41 7.88 -13.42
CA LYS A 106 30.87 7.81 -13.20
C LYS A 106 31.65 7.85 -14.52
N ALA A 107 31.20 7.13 -15.54
CA ALA A 107 31.82 7.15 -16.87
C ALA A 107 31.68 8.52 -17.57
N ALA A 108 30.54 9.20 -17.40
CA ALA A 108 30.34 10.57 -17.87
C ALA A 108 31.25 11.57 -17.15
N ASN A 109 31.33 11.51 -15.81
CA ASN A 109 32.16 12.41 -15.01
C ASN A 109 33.66 12.27 -15.29
N ILE A 110 34.13 11.07 -15.66
CA ILE A 110 35.54 10.81 -16.01
C ILE A 110 35.79 11.05 -17.51
N GLY A 111 34.79 11.55 -18.25
CA GLY A 111 34.89 11.88 -19.68
C GLY A 111 35.07 10.66 -20.59
N THR A 112 34.77 9.46 -20.07
CA THR A 112 35.00 8.18 -20.76
C THR A 112 33.75 7.69 -21.48
N LEU A 113 32.57 8.27 -21.17
CA LEU A 113 31.33 8.02 -21.88
C LEU A 113 31.22 9.02 -23.05
N PRO A 114 31.29 8.57 -24.31
CA PRO A 114 30.98 9.44 -25.45
C PRO A 114 29.48 9.73 -25.43
N LEU A 115 29.10 10.83 -24.81
CA LEU A 115 27.71 11.28 -24.70
C LEU A 115 27.45 12.25 -25.86
N THR A 116 26.96 11.72 -26.98
CA THR A 116 26.41 12.59 -28.03
C THR A 116 25.04 13.10 -27.58
N PRO A 117 24.59 14.27 -28.09
CA PRO A 117 23.27 14.80 -27.74
C PRO A 117 22.13 13.81 -28.00
N GLU A 118 22.23 13.03 -29.07
CA GLU A 118 21.25 11.99 -29.44
C GLU A 118 21.20 10.86 -28.41
N VAL A 119 22.36 10.40 -27.94
CA VAL A 119 22.48 9.35 -26.91
C VAL A 119 21.95 9.84 -25.56
N GLU A 120 22.17 11.11 -25.23
CA GLU A 120 21.60 11.73 -24.04
C GLU A 120 20.06 11.77 -24.09
N GLU A 121 19.51 12.14 -25.25
CA GLU A 121 18.07 12.15 -25.49
C GLU A 121 17.46 10.73 -25.37
N ASP A 122 18.11 9.74 -25.97
CA ASP A 122 17.70 8.33 -25.88
C ASP A 122 17.70 7.82 -24.44
N LEU A 123 18.73 8.19 -23.67
CA LEU A 123 18.84 7.80 -22.27
C LEU A 123 17.73 8.45 -21.42
N GLN A 124 17.44 9.73 -21.65
CA GLN A 124 16.35 10.43 -20.97
C GLN A 124 14.99 9.80 -21.30
N ARG A 125 14.73 9.49 -22.58
CA ARG A 125 13.52 8.78 -23.01
C ARG A 125 13.37 7.41 -22.35
N ALA A 126 14.44 6.63 -22.31
CA ALA A 126 14.44 5.32 -21.67
C ALA A 126 14.14 5.40 -20.16
N CYS A 127 14.77 6.35 -19.45
CA CYS A 127 14.51 6.60 -18.04
C CYS A 127 13.03 6.99 -17.79
N ALA A 128 12.48 7.89 -18.61
CA ALA A 128 11.08 8.29 -18.51
C ALA A 128 10.12 7.11 -18.71
N ALA A 129 10.38 6.25 -19.71
CA ALA A 129 9.58 5.06 -19.98
C ALA A 129 9.60 4.07 -18.80
N VAL A 130 10.76 3.86 -18.18
CA VAL A 130 10.87 2.97 -17.00
C VAL A 130 10.11 3.52 -15.79
N ILE A 131 10.17 4.84 -15.55
CA ILE A 131 9.41 5.49 -14.48
C ILE A 131 7.90 5.34 -14.72
N ALA A 132 7.44 5.57 -15.95
CA ALA A 132 6.04 5.42 -16.34
C ALA A 132 5.57 3.97 -16.15
N MET A 133 6.33 2.98 -16.61
CA MET A 133 6.03 1.56 -16.39
C MET A 133 5.93 1.22 -14.90
N ARG A 134 6.86 1.72 -14.09
CA ARG A 134 6.82 1.50 -12.63
C ARG A 134 5.56 2.11 -12.00
N ALA A 135 5.18 3.32 -12.39
CA ALA A 135 3.99 4.00 -11.88
C ALA A 135 2.71 3.21 -12.22
N GLU A 136 2.56 2.78 -13.48
CA GLU A 136 1.38 2.03 -13.91
C GLU A 136 1.26 0.67 -13.17
N LEU A 137 2.38 -0.02 -12.96
CA LEU A 137 2.40 -1.26 -12.19
C LEU A 137 2.04 -1.04 -10.71
N MET A 138 2.49 0.07 -10.10
CA MET A 138 2.15 0.40 -8.71
C MET A 138 0.67 0.78 -8.54
N ARG A 139 0.10 1.48 -9.54
CA ARG A 139 -1.33 1.79 -9.62
C ARG A 139 -2.16 0.52 -9.76
N ALA A 140 -1.80 -0.37 -10.68
CA ALA A 140 -2.47 -1.66 -10.88
C ALA A 140 -2.41 -2.56 -9.64
N LEU A 141 -1.36 -2.44 -8.82
CA LEU A 141 -1.22 -3.17 -7.55
C LEU A 141 -1.93 -2.51 -6.35
N GLY A 142 -2.53 -1.32 -6.53
CA GLY A 142 -3.18 -0.58 -5.45
C GLY A 142 -2.22 -0.15 -4.34
N ARG A 143 -0.94 0.04 -4.65
CA ARG A 143 0.12 0.41 -3.68
C ARG A 143 0.41 1.91 -3.66
N ASP A 144 -0.14 2.67 -4.60
CA ASP A 144 -0.07 4.13 -4.61
C ASP A 144 -1.12 4.73 -3.67
N GLY A 145 -0.81 4.72 -2.38
CA GLY A 145 -1.65 5.26 -1.32
C GLY A 145 -1.70 6.78 -1.21
N ASN A 146 -1.44 7.55 -2.28
CA ASN A 146 -1.44 9.02 -2.17
C ASN A 146 -1.97 9.83 -3.37
N LEU A 147 -2.81 9.25 -4.22
CA LEU A 147 -3.70 10.05 -5.07
C LEU A 147 -5.13 9.59 -4.80
N ARG A 148 -5.64 10.04 -3.66
CA ARG A 148 -7.08 10.16 -3.46
C ARG A 148 -7.56 11.11 -4.55
N GLU A 149 -8.09 10.57 -5.63
CA GLU A 149 -8.89 11.35 -6.58
C GLU A 149 -9.93 12.11 -5.75
N PRO A 150 -9.99 13.45 -5.84
CA PRO A 150 -11.09 14.17 -5.25
C PRO A 150 -12.36 13.64 -5.93
N ALA A 151 -13.27 13.13 -5.11
CA ALA A 151 -14.61 12.80 -5.52
C ALA A 151 -15.13 13.93 -6.40
N ALA A 152 -15.59 13.58 -7.60
CA ALA A 152 -16.32 14.48 -8.47
C ALA A 152 -17.32 15.26 -7.62
N THR A 153 -17.07 16.56 -7.47
CA THR A 153 -18.08 17.49 -7.04
C THR A 153 -19.14 17.46 -8.14
N ASP A 154 -20.22 16.74 -7.86
CA ASP A 154 -21.48 16.88 -8.56
C ASP A 154 -21.92 18.35 -8.40
N SER A 155 -21.68 19.13 -9.44
CA SER A 155 -22.12 20.52 -9.58
C SER A 155 -23.04 20.59 -10.79
N GLY A 156 -24.31 20.87 -10.52
CA GLY A 156 -25.40 21.04 -11.49
C GLY A 156 -26.73 20.80 -10.77
N GLU A 157 -27.16 21.65 -9.83
CA GLU A 157 -27.97 22.83 -10.15
C GLU A 157 -29.04 22.55 -11.23
N THR A 158 -30.23 22.15 -10.78
CA THR A 158 -31.47 22.94 -10.88
C THR A 158 -32.45 22.49 -9.80
#